data_AF-A0ABD0R6M2-F1
#
_entry.id   AF-A0ABD0R6M2-F1
#
_cell.length_a   1.000
_cell.length_b   1.000
_cell.length_c   1.000
_cell.angle_alpha   90.00
_cell.angle_beta   90.00
_cell.angle_gamma   90.00
#
_symmetry.space_group_name_H-M   'P 1'
#
loop_
_entity.id
_entity.type
_entity.pdbx_description
1 polymer ?
#
loop_
_entity_poly.entity_id
_entity_poly.type
_entity_poly.pdbx_seq_one_letter_code
_entity_poly.pdbx_strand_id
1 'polypeptide(L)' 'MEEMRHLELVDGDEGRMCVNMEWGAFGDDGALDDIRTEFDREIDAGSLNPGKQL' A
#
# COMPACT_ATOMS: atom_id res chain seq x y z
N MET A 1 -4.88 14.59 -4.27
CA MET A 1 -6.12 14.97 -3.55
C MET A 1 -7.24 14.19 -4.18
N GLU A 2 -7.90 13.35 -3.40
CA GLU A 2 -9.04 12.52 -3.82
C GLU A 2 -10.35 13.30 -3.69
N GLU A 3 -11.34 13.00 -4.52
CA GLU A 3 -12.66 13.64 -4.44
C GLU A 3 -13.43 13.11 -3.23
N MET A 4 -14.04 14.00 -2.44
CA MET A 4 -14.76 13.61 -1.21
C MET A 4 -15.87 12.59 -1.49
N ARG A 5 -16.55 12.70 -2.65
CA ARG A 5 -17.57 11.75 -3.11
C ARG A 5 -17.09 10.29 -3.29
N HIS A 6 -15.78 10.04 -3.33
CA HIS A 6 -15.21 8.68 -3.42
C HIS A 6 -14.77 8.13 -2.05
N LEU A 7 -14.92 8.91 -0.97
CA LEU A 7 -14.53 8.50 0.39
C LEU A 7 -15.76 8.04 1.17
N GLU A 8 -15.95 6.72 1.27
CA GLU A 8 -17.11 6.14 1.97
C GLU A 8 -17.07 6.33 3.50
N LEU A 9 -15.89 6.56 4.06
CA LEU A 9 -15.65 6.59 5.51
C LEU A 9 -15.64 8.01 6.11
N VAL A 10 -15.82 9.04 5.29
CA VAL A 10 -15.80 10.45 5.71
C VAL A 10 -17.08 11.12 5.25
N ASP A 11 -17.80 11.77 6.17
CA ASP A 11 -19.03 12.48 5.84
C ASP A 11 -18.77 13.71 4.93
N GLY A 12 -19.69 13.92 3.97
CA GLY A 12 -19.65 15.02 3.01
C GLY A 12 -19.09 14.62 1.65
N ASP A 13 -19.64 15.23 0.59
CA ASP A 13 -19.31 14.92 -0.81
C ASP A 13 -18.66 16.08 -1.56
N GLU A 14 -18.56 17.26 -0.94
CA GLU A 14 -18.01 18.47 -1.53
C GLU A 14 -16.50 18.62 -1.29
N GLY A 15 -15.77 18.95 -2.34
CA GLY A 15 -14.35 19.28 -2.27
C GLY A 15 -13.44 18.04 -2.38
N ARG A 16 -12.20 18.20 -1.91
CA ARG A 16 -11.14 17.20 -2.07
C ARG A 16 -10.34 17.03 -0.79
N MET A 17 -9.87 15.82 -0.54
CA MET A 17 -9.08 15.46 0.64
C MET A 17 -7.71 14.88 0.25
N CYS A 18 -6.70 15.13 1.09
CA CYS A 18 -5.42 14.46 0.96
C CYS A 18 -5.55 13.05 1.54
N VAL A 19 -5.26 12.03 0.74
CA VAL A 19 -5.29 10.63 1.17
C VAL A 19 -3.86 10.14 1.23
N ASN A 20 -3.45 9.69 2.42
CA ASN A 20 -2.24 8.89 2.56
C ASN A 20 -2.60 7.43 2.28
N MET A 21 -2.12 6.90 1.16
CA MET A 21 -2.46 5.55 0.72
C MET A 21 -1.69 4.46 1.48
N GLU A 22 -0.55 4.80 2.11
CA GLU A 22 0.38 3.80 2.66
C GLU A 22 0.72 2.69 1.64
N TRP A 23 0.86 3.08 0.37
CA TRP A 23 1.02 2.16 -0.77
C TRP A 23 2.28 1.28 -0.72
N GLY A 24 3.21 1.55 0.21
CA GLY A 24 4.38 0.70 0.42
C GLY A 24 3.99 -0.69 0.92
N ALA A 25 2.85 -0.84 1.58
CA ALA A 25 2.32 -2.15 2.00
C ALA A 25 1.60 -2.92 0.87
N PHE A 26 1.58 -2.40 -0.35
CA PHE A 26 0.96 -3.09 -1.48
C PHE A 26 1.78 -4.34 -1.85
N GLY A 27 1.14 -5.51 -1.83
CA GLY A 27 1.80 -6.79 -2.02
C GLY A 27 2.17 -7.53 -0.73
N ASP A 28 1.97 -6.92 0.44
CA ASP A 28 2.14 -7.58 1.76
C ASP A 28 1.21 -8.80 1.94
N ASP A 29 0.12 -8.88 1.17
CA ASP A 29 -0.84 -9.98 1.12
C ASP A 29 -0.48 -11.06 0.08
N GLY A 30 0.67 -10.93 -0.57
CA GLY A 30 1.15 -11.84 -1.62
C GLY A 30 0.67 -11.48 -3.02
N ALA A 31 -0.07 -10.38 -3.22
CA ALA A 31 -0.59 -9.99 -4.53
C ALA A 31 0.49 -9.75 -5.61
N LEU A 32 1.76 -9.56 -5.21
CA LEU A 32 2.90 -9.34 -6.11
C LEU A 32 3.88 -10.51 -6.14
N ASP A 33 3.57 -11.66 -5.52
CA ASP A 33 4.52 -12.78 -5.40
C ASP A 33 4.92 -13.41 -6.74
N ASP A 34 4.08 -13.28 -7.76
CA ASP A 34 4.32 -13.77 -9.12
C ASP A 34 5.41 -13.00 -9.86
N ILE A 35 5.59 -11.71 -9.54
CA ILE A 35 6.63 -10.86 -10.11
C ILE A 35 7.85 -10.70 -9.22
N ARG A 36 7.78 -11.11 -7.94
CA ARG A 36 8.91 -11.06 -7.01
C ARG A 36 10.03 -11.99 -7.47
N THR A 37 11.24 -11.46 -7.50
CA THR A 37 12.47 -12.21 -7.79
C THR A 37 13.05 -12.86 -6.53
N GLU A 38 14.12 -13.62 -6.67
CA GLU A 38 14.88 -14.15 -5.53
C GLU A 38 15.57 -13.04 -4.73
N PHE A 39 16.01 -11.97 -5.40
CA PHE A 39 16.66 -10.82 -4.76
C PHE A 39 15.70 -10.06 -3.84
N ASP A 40 14.46 -9.85 -4.28
CA ASP A 40 13.43 -9.19 -3.46
C ASP A 40 13.11 -9.98 -2.20
N ARG A 41 13.18 -11.32 -2.28
CA ARG A 41 12.95 -12.21 -1.12
C ARG A 41 14.13 -12.20 -0.16
N GLU A 42 15.36 -12.12 -0.66
CA GLU A 42 16.56 -12.04 0.18
C GLU A 42 16.62 -10.70 0.94
N ILE A 43 16.34 -9.59 0.26
CA ILE A 43 16.29 -8.26 0.87
C ILE A 43 15.24 -8.20 1.97
N ASP A 44 14.03 -8.70 1.69
CA ASP A 44 12.93 -8.79 2.65
C ASP A 44 13.30 -9.58 3.91
N ALA A 45 13.87 -10.79 3.72
CA ALA A 45 14.31 -11.64 4.81
C ALA A 45 15.42 -11.01 5.68
N GLY A 46 16.24 -10.14 5.09
CA GLY A 46 17.28 -9.38 5.80
C GLY A 46 16.81 -8.04 6.39
N SER A 47 15.55 -7.66 6.18
CA SER A 47 15.03 -6.35 6.57
C SER A 47 14.64 -6.29 8.06
N LEU A 48 14.38 -5.07 8.55
CA LEU A 48 13.84 -4.85 9.90
C LEU A 48 12.40 -5.32 10.04
N ASN A 49 11.63 -5.34 8.94
CA ASN A 49 10.20 -5.66 8.95
C ASN A 49 9.87 -6.73 7.88
N PRO A 50 10.28 -8.00 8.07
CA PRO A 50 10.04 -9.02 7.06
C PRO A 50 8.55 -9.21 6.72
N GLY A 51 8.25 -9.27 5.42
CA GLY A 51 6.91 -9.40 4.86
C GLY A 51 6.07 -8.13 4.95
N LYS A 52 6.70 -6.96 5.20
CA LYS A 52 6.02 -5.67 5.35
C LYS A 52 6.73 -4.57 4.59
N GLN A 53 5.94 -3.75 3.91
CA GLN A 53 6.41 -2.54 3.23
C GLN A 53 7.55 -2.84 2.23
N LEU A 54 7.30 -3.85 1.38
CA LEU A 54 8.22 -4.46 0.43
C LEU A 54 8.58 -3.59 -0.77
#